data_AF-A0A966BYZ6-F1
#
_entry.id   AF-A0A966BYZ6-F1
#
_cell.length_a   1.000
_cell.length_b   1.000
_cell.length_c   1.000
_cell.angle_alpha   90.00
_cell.angle_beta   90.00
_cell.angle_gamma   90.00
#
_symmetry.space_group_name_H-M   'P 1'
#
loop_
_entity.id
_entity.type
_entity.pdbx_description
1 polymer ?
#
loop_
_entity_poly.entity_id
_entity_poly.type
_entity_poly.pdbx_seq_one_letter_code
_entity_poly.pdbx_strand_id
1 'polypeptide(L)'
;MKLKSLINTIVKNEHLIAFDYNDKEDQILLVTELREVLFTLTEDKDLIKSAVREALELKSSDIVIIKTESIFIKIFDDSKRHRVTQEEQNTVANRYNGIDEDELISFYNDFFKKEENGNFFFSVAEQFVTTYLLEQHIDNATYEKYVFPSIQTIITKKLMEKLDNNSDFFNGFSGYIFRIHFKEVFGHIADLMLKEVARSNQYINEFIKYYSQNVIAVGGVKYKVPSLGAENGLKWNIISILSIVKIYVKIDISIQKLKEDFHRIDDELFGMHIDDLTPTEYQSLLLKEKATLEHNIAKGMVKVDKCRDALDLAKESNERKELTKEINDLKQELQELRDKKTELTSKLLNKHTIAKYMELEKELERIIRLVKSEEKMLENNKAAYLSIRSALVKALTSKKQKL
;
A
#
# COMPACT_ATOMS: atom_id res chain seq x y z
N MET A 1 18.93 -10.81 34.60
CA MET A 1 18.02 -9.99 35.43
C MET A 1 16.68 -9.73 34.73
N LYS A 2 16.67 -9.36 33.43
CA LYS A 2 15.42 -9.11 32.67
C LYS A 2 14.53 -10.34 32.46
N LEU A 3 15.09 -11.50 32.07
CA LEU A 3 14.32 -12.74 31.83
C LEU A 3 13.49 -13.17 33.05
N LYS A 4 14.11 -13.28 34.24
CA LYS A 4 13.40 -13.59 35.50
C LYS A 4 12.29 -12.60 35.83
N SER A 5 12.47 -11.32 35.50
CA SER A 5 11.44 -10.30 35.71
C SER A 5 10.23 -10.53 34.81
N LEU A 6 10.45 -10.90 33.54
CA LEU A 6 9.37 -11.23 32.60
C LEU A 6 8.62 -12.49 33.07
N ILE A 7 9.34 -13.55 33.43
CA ILE A 7 8.74 -14.80 33.94
C ILE A 7 7.87 -14.52 35.16
N ASN A 8 8.41 -13.80 36.15
CA ASN A 8 7.65 -13.43 37.35
C ASN A 8 6.42 -12.57 37.02
N THR A 9 6.49 -11.77 35.96
CA THR A 9 5.35 -10.95 35.51
C THR A 9 4.27 -11.80 34.87
N ILE A 10 4.64 -12.79 34.05
CA ILE A 10 3.69 -13.75 33.46
C ILE A 10 2.99 -14.54 34.58
N VAL A 11 3.75 -15.13 35.50
CA VAL A 11 3.21 -15.94 36.61
C VAL A 11 2.29 -15.11 37.51
N LYS A 12 2.64 -13.85 37.81
CA LYS A 12 1.77 -12.96 38.62
C LYS A 12 0.46 -12.58 37.93
N ASN A 13 0.41 -12.66 36.60
CA ASN A 13 -0.74 -12.26 35.80
C ASN A 13 -1.37 -13.48 35.09
N GLU A 14 -1.32 -14.65 35.72
CA GLU A 14 -1.89 -15.90 35.19
C GLU A 14 -3.38 -15.78 34.82
N HIS A 15 -4.13 -14.94 35.54
CA HIS A 15 -5.53 -14.63 35.24
C HIS A 15 -5.76 -13.96 33.87
N LEU A 16 -4.71 -13.46 33.21
CA LEU A 16 -4.72 -12.90 31.86
C LEU A 16 -4.27 -13.94 30.80
N ILE A 17 -4.23 -15.21 31.19
CA ILE A 17 -3.89 -16.33 30.32
C ILE A 17 -5.13 -17.19 30.14
N ALA A 18 -5.62 -17.27 28.91
CA ALA A 18 -6.71 -18.15 28.53
C ALA A 18 -6.13 -19.46 27.99
N PHE A 19 -6.26 -20.52 28.78
CA PHE A 19 -6.06 -21.90 28.33
C PHE A 19 -7.29 -22.37 27.54
N ASP A 20 -7.10 -23.38 26.69
CA ASP A 20 -8.14 -23.94 25.81
C ASP A 20 -8.82 -22.89 24.92
N TYR A 21 -8.01 -21.97 24.39
CA TYR A 21 -8.52 -20.82 23.63
C TYR A 21 -9.29 -21.28 22.38
N ASN A 22 -10.45 -20.66 22.12
CA ASN A 22 -11.39 -21.05 21.05
C ASN A 22 -11.85 -22.53 21.13
N ASP A 23 -12.01 -23.06 22.35
CA ASP A 23 -12.39 -24.45 22.59
C ASP A 23 -11.37 -25.47 22.02
N LYS A 24 -10.10 -25.07 21.91
CA LYS A 24 -9.00 -25.91 21.42
C LYS A 24 -7.97 -26.12 22.54
N GLU A 25 -7.88 -27.35 23.02
CA GLU A 25 -6.94 -27.77 24.08
C GLU A 25 -5.45 -27.53 23.73
N ASP A 26 -5.14 -27.35 22.45
CA ASP A 26 -3.79 -27.09 21.97
C ASP A 26 -3.47 -25.60 21.76
N GLN A 27 -4.32 -24.69 22.27
CA GLN A 27 -4.14 -23.25 22.15
C GLN A 27 -4.17 -22.52 23.49
N ILE A 28 -3.19 -21.63 23.68
CA ILE A 28 -3.13 -20.73 24.84
C ILE A 28 -3.05 -19.30 24.31
N LEU A 29 -3.81 -18.39 24.92
CA LEU A 29 -3.80 -16.97 24.61
C LEU A 29 -3.39 -16.14 25.83
N LEU A 30 -2.33 -15.35 25.69
CA LEU A 30 -2.05 -14.23 26.59
C LEU A 30 -2.73 -12.99 26.01
N VAL A 31 -3.72 -12.46 26.74
CA VAL A 31 -4.54 -11.34 26.28
C VAL A 31 -3.74 -10.03 26.18
N THR A 32 -4.36 -9.01 25.58
CA THR A 32 -3.74 -7.73 25.22
C THR A 32 -3.06 -7.06 26.41
N GLU A 33 -3.71 -7.05 27.56
CA GLU A 33 -3.23 -6.43 28.79
C GLU A 33 -1.91 -7.06 29.24
N LEU A 34 -1.80 -8.39 29.21
CA LEU A 34 -0.56 -9.08 29.59
C LEU A 34 0.55 -8.81 28.58
N ARG A 35 0.23 -8.83 27.28
CA ARG A 35 1.18 -8.47 26.23
C ARG A 35 1.75 -7.06 26.46
N GLU A 36 0.89 -6.06 26.65
CA GLU A 36 1.32 -4.67 26.85
C GLU A 36 2.28 -4.56 28.03
N VAL A 37 1.96 -5.18 29.16
CA VAL A 37 2.83 -5.22 30.34
C VAL A 37 4.20 -5.81 29.99
N LEU A 38 4.28 -6.93 29.25
CA LEU A 38 5.55 -7.53 28.85
C LEU A 38 6.35 -6.60 27.92
N PHE A 39 5.68 -5.91 27.00
CA PHE A 39 6.32 -4.97 26.07
C PHE A 39 6.80 -3.68 26.75
N THR A 40 6.21 -3.27 27.88
CA THR A 40 6.77 -2.17 28.68
C THR A 40 8.12 -2.51 29.32
N LEU A 41 8.39 -3.81 29.53
CA LEU A 41 9.63 -4.29 30.16
C LEU A 41 10.75 -4.50 29.13
N THR A 42 10.41 -4.84 27.89
CA THR A 42 11.37 -5.04 26.80
C THR A 42 10.67 -5.00 25.44
N GLU A 43 11.35 -4.50 24.41
CA GLU A 43 10.91 -4.62 23.02
C GLU A 43 11.49 -5.87 22.33
N ASP A 44 12.40 -6.58 23.00
CA ASP A 44 13.02 -7.80 22.51
C ASP A 44 12.02 -8.97 22.51
N LYS A 45 11.49 -9.28 21.32
CA LYS A 45 10.53 -10.35 21.08
C LYS A 45 11.07 -11.73 21.42
N ASP A 46 12.35 -12.00 21.19
CA ASP A 46 12.94 -13.31 21.44
C ASP A 46 13.12 -13.54 22.94
N LEU A 47 13.43 -12.48 23.68
CA LEU A 47 13.43 -12.52 25.14
C LEU A 47 12.03 -12.76 25.72
N ILE A 48 10.99 -12.13 25.15
CA ILE A 48 9.59 -12.37 25.54
C ILE A 48 9.20 -13.82 25.26
N LYS A 49 9.46 -14.34 24.06
CA LYS A 49 9.18 -15.74 23.71
C LYS A 49 9.90 -16.71 24.66
N SER A 50 11.15 -16.43 25.01
CA SER A 50 11.91 -17.24 25.97
C SER A 50 11.27 -17.23 27.36
N ALA A 51 10.83 -16.05 27.82
CA ALA A 51 10.13 -15.92 29.10
C ALA A 51 8.80 -16.68 29.11
N VAL A 52 8.02 -16.60 28.03
CA VAL A 52 6.75 -17.31 27.86
C VAL A 52 6.97 -18.83 27.90
N ARG A 53 7.98 -19.33 27.19
CA ARG A 53 8.32 -20.77 27.21
C ARG A 53 8.71 -21.25 28.59
N GLU A 54 9.53 -20.49 29.32
CA GLU A 54 9.96 -20.88 30.67
C GLU A 54 8.81 -20.77 31.69
N ALA A 55 7.97 -19.74 31.58
CA ALA A 55 6.86 -19.52 32.51
C ALA A 55 5.73 -20.55 32.36
N LEU A 56 5.51 -21.06 31.15
CA LEU A 56 4.43 -22.02 30.84
C LEU A 56 4.95 -23.44 30.58
N GLU A 57 6.24 -23.69 30.86
CA GLU A 57 6.89 -24.99 30.68
C GLU A 57 6.73 -25.59 29.26
N LEU A 58 6.77 -24.73 28.25
CA LEU A 58 6.56 -25.11 26.85
C LEU A 58 7.73 -25.93 26.31
N LYS A 59 7.41 -26.92 25.46
CA LYS A 59 8.39 -27.70 24.72
C LYS A 59 9.01 -26.86 23.60
N SER A 60 10.16 -27.30 23.11
CA SER A 60 10.80 -26.68 21.93
C SER A 60 9.97 -26.81 20.65
N SER A 61 9.06 -27.79 20.62
CA SER A 61 8.12 -28.02 19.52
C SER A 61 6.94 -27.04 19.54
N ASP A 62 6.62 -26.44 20.70
CA ASP A 62 5.51 -25.50 20.81
C ASP A 62 5.87 -24.16 20.18
N ILE A 63 4.86 -23.51 19.59
CA ILE A 63 5.04 -22.32 18.76
C ILE A 63 4.49 -21.11 19.50
N VAL A 64 5.34 -20.10 19.72
CA VAL A 64 4.96 -18.84 20.37
C VAL A 64 4.89 -17.71 19.35
N ILE A 65 3.68 -17.19 19.11
CA ILE A 65 3.38 -16.18 18.08
C ILE A 65 2.98 -14.87 18.75
N ILE A 66 3.78 -13.83 18.56
CA ILE A 66 3.46 -12.49 19.05
C ILE A 66 2.71 -11.72 17.96
N LYS A 67 1.42 -11.44 18.20
CA LYS A 67 0.60 -10.55 17.35
C LYS A 67 0.54 -9.14 17.93
N THR A 68 -0.13 -8.23 17.24
CA THR A 68 -0.30 -6.83 17.67
C THR A 68 -1.08 -6.74 18.98
N GLU A 69 -2.13 -7.55 19.15
CA GLU A 69 -3.03 -7.45 20.30
C GLU A 69 -2.83 -8.56 21.32
N SER A 70 -1.95 -9.54 21.09
CA SER A 70 -1.84 -10.72 21.99
C SER A 70 -0.63 -11.58 21.70
N ILE A 71 -0.32 -12.51 22.61
CA ILE A 71 0.64 -13.60 22.37
C ILE A 71 -0.13 -14.91 22.34
N PHE A 72 -0.06 -15.59 21.21
CA PHE A 72 -0.67 -16.90 21.01
C PHE A 72 0.38 -17.99 21.14
N ILE A 73 -0.03 -19.13 21.70
CA ILE A 73 0.80 -20.33 21.77
C ILE A 73 0.02 -21.47 21.16
N LYS A 74 0.66 -22.21 20.25
CA LYS A 74 0.17 -23.48 19.73
C LYS A 74 1.01 -24.58 20.35
N ILE A 75 0.37 -25.45 21.14
CA ILE A 75 0.98 -26.66 21.66
C ILE A 75 1.08 -27.65 20.51
N PHE A 76 2.29 -28.14 20.24
CA PHE A 76 2.54 -29.06 19.14
C PHE A 76 2.94 -30.42 19.69
N ASP A 77 2.12 -31.42 19.37
CA ASP A 77 2.36 -32.80 19.77
C ASP A 77 3.19 -33.53 18.71
N ASP A 78 4.51 -33.48 18.87
CA ASP A 78 5.48 -34.19 18.03
C ASP A 78 5.18 -35.70 17.90
N SER A 79 4.45 -36.31 18.85
CA SER A 79 4.12 -37.74 18.79
C SER A 79 3.11 -38.10 17.70
N LYS A 80 2.33 -37.12 17.22
CA LYS A 80 1.38 -37.27 16.11
C LYS A 80 2.02 -37.17 14.73
N ARG A 81 3.30 -36.76 14.66
CA ARG A 81 4.02 -36.57 13.40
C ARG A 81 4.45 -37.90 12.79
N HIS A 82 4.10 -38.12 11.53
CA HIS A 82 4.54 -39.30 10.77
C HIS A 82 6.01 -39.18 10.40
N ARG A 83 6.81 -40.22 10.69
CA ARG A 83 8.20 -40.27 10.25
C ARG A 83 8.27 -40.66 8.78
N VAL A 84 8.54 -39.67 7.93
CA VAL A 84 8.71 -39.86 6.48
C VAL A 84 9.89 -40.81 6.22
N THR A 85 9.60 -41.97 5.65
CA THR A 85 10.60 -42.96 5.25
C THR A 85 11.28 -42.57 3.94
N GLN A 86 12.41 -43.21 3.59
CA GLN A 86 13.09 -42.96 2.31
C GLN A 86 12.20 -43.26 1.09
N GLU A 87 11.31 -44.25 1.22
CA GLU A 87 10.35 -44.65 0.18
C GLU A 87 9.25 -43.59 -0.02
N GLU A 88 8.93 -42.83 1.03
CA GLU A 88 7.90 -41.80 1.02
C GLU A 88 8.41 -40.42 0.57
N GLN A 89 9.71 -40.27 0.26
CA GLN A 89 10.30 -38.98 -0.12
C GLN A 89 9.61 -38.31 -1.32
N ASN A 90 9.00 -39.08 -2.22
CA ASN A 90 8.29 -38.55 -3.39
C ASN A 90 6.75 -38.50 -3.20
N THR A 91 6.25 -38.81 -2.01
CA THR A 91 4.81 -38.87 -1.69
C THR A 91 4.32 -37.58 -1.01
N VAL A 92 3.01 -37.49 -0.79
CA VAL A 92 2.39 -36.34 -0.09
C VAL A 92 2.87 -36.23 1.36
N ALA A 93 3.18 -37.35 2.03
CA ALA A 93 3.67 -37.37 3.41
C ALA A 93 4.98 -36.56 3.58
N ASN A 94 5.89 -36.60 2.61
CA ASN A 94 7.10 -35.77 2.63
C ASN A 94 6.82 -34.27 2.39
N ARG A 95 5.71 -33.93 1.71
CA ARG A 95 5.41 -32.54 1.34
C ARG A 95 5.05 -31.67 2.54
N TYR A 96 4.51 -32.28 3.59
CA TYR A 96 4.16 -31.63 4.85
C TYR A 96 5.09 -32.02 5.99
N ASN A 97 6.23 -32.63 5.68
CA ASN A 97 7.21 -33.07 6.67
C ASN A 97 6.61 -34.02 7.74
N GLY A 98 5.61 -34.82 7.35
CA GLY A 98 4.89 -35.74 8.24
C GLY A 98 3.82 -35.11 9.13
N ILE A 99 3.52 -33.82 8.98
CA ILE A 99 2.46 -33.12 9.72
C ILE A 99 1.11 -33.36 9.04
N ASP A 100 0.07 -33.54 9.85
CA ASP A 100 -1.29 -33.72 9.36
C ASP A 100 -1.82 -32.46 8.65
N GLU A 101 -2.53 -32.64 7.53
CA GLU A 101 -2.99 -31.50 6.72
C GLU A 101 -4.06 -30.68 7.45
N ASP A 102 -4.92 -31.30 8.27
CA ASP A 102 -5.97 -30.58 9.02
C ASP A 102 -5.35 -29.69 10.10
N GLU A 103 -4.24 -30.12 10.71
CA GLU A 103 -3.47 -29.30 11.65
C GLU A 103 -2.87 -28.07 10.96
N LEU A 104 -2.31 -28.23 9.75
CA LEU A 104 -1.78 -27.10 8.95
C LEU A 104 -2.89 -26.15 8.50
N ILE A 105 -4.06 -26.69 8.13
CA ILE A 105 -5.25 -25.91 7.79
C ILE A 105 -5.71 -25.09 9.01
N SER A 106 -5.81 -25.72 10.19
CA SER A 106 -6.19 -25.01 11.42
C SER A 106 -5.18 -23.90 11.72
N PHE A 107 -3.88 -24.20 11.67
CA PHE A 107 -2.85 -23.20 11.95
C PHE A 107 -2.91 -22.03 10.95
N TYR A 108 -3.12 -22.32 9.66
CA TYR A 108 -3.29 -21.29 8.64
C TYR A 108 -4.47 -20.36 8.94
N ASN A 109 -5.64 -20.93 9.24
CA ASN A 109 -6.85 -20.15 9.52
C ASN A 109 -6.73 -19.31 10.80
N ASP A 110 -6.07 -19.84 11.82
CA ASP A 110 -5.95 -19.19 13.12
C ASP A 110 -4.84 -18.11 13.12
N PHE A 111 -3.74 -18.34 12.39
CA PHE A 111 -2.50 -17.57 12.55
C PHE A 111 -1.98 -16.90 11.28
N PHE A 112 -2.44 -17.27 10.08
CA PHE A 112 -2.01 -16.68 8.82
C PHE A 112 -3.12 -15.83 8.17
N LYS A 113 -3.64 -14.85 8.91
CA LYS A 113 -4.69 -13.95 8.43
C LYS A 113 -4.21 -13.08 7.27
N LYS A 114 -5.08 -12.84 6.29
CA LYS A 114 -4.74 -12.12 5.05
C LYS A 114 -4.38 -10.66 5.31
N GLU A 115 -5.02 -10.02 6.28
CA GLU A 115 -4.82 -8.62 6.64
C GLU A 115 -3.40 -8.39 7.20
N GLU A 116 -2.90 -9.34 8.00
CA GLU A 116 -1.56 -9.27 8.62
C GLU A 116 -0.44 -9.75 7.68
N ASN A 117 -0.79 -10.42 6.57
CA ASN A 117 0.15 -11.10 5.67
C ASN A 117 0.02 -10.67 4.21
N GLY A 118 -0.70 -9.58 3.90
CA GLY A 118 -1.07 -9.21 2.53
C GLY A 118 0.09 -9.10 1.54
N ASN A 119 1.29 -8.71 1.99
CA ASN A 119 2.49 -8.60 1.15
C ASN A 119 3.46 -9.78 1.30
N PHE A 120 3.12 -10.83 2.06
CA PHE A 120 4.03 -11.93 2.35
C PHE A 120 4.48 -12.63 1.07
N PHE A 121 3.54 -13.04 0.20
CA PHE A 121 3.86 -13.76 -1.03
C PHE A 121 4.56 -12.89 -2.08
N PHE A 122 4.22 -11.60 -2.14
CA PHE A 122 4.99 -10.65 -2.93
C PHE A 122 6.45 -10.59 -2.47
N SER A 123 6.70 -10.49 -1.16
CA SER A 123 8.06 -10.45 -0.61
C SER A 123 8.85 -11.74 -0.84
N VAL A 124 8.17 -12.90 -0.87
CA VAL A 124 8.76 -14.19 -1.23
C VAL A 124 9.21 -14.18 -2.69
N ALA A 125 8.31 -13.75 -3.59
CA ALA A 125 8.60 -13.65 -5.02
C ALA A 125 9.73 -12.65 -5.30
N GLU A 126 9.71 -11.49 -4.65
CA GLU A 126 10.73 -10.45 -4.76
C GLU A 126 12.10 -10.97 -4.35
N GLN A 127 12.20 -11.63 -3.19
CA GLN A 127 13.45 -12.22 -2.73
C GLN A 127 13.94 -13.31 -3.69
N PHE A 128 13.04 -14.15 -4.19
CA PHE A 128 13.41 -15.19 -5.16
C PHE A 128 13.98 -14.57 -6.45
N VAL A 129 13.27 -13.61 -7.05
CA VAL A 129 13.70 -12.96 -8.30
C VAL A 129 15.03 -12.23 -8.10
N THR A 130 15.16 -11.47 -7.01
CA THR A 130 16.38 -10.71 -6.72
C THR A 130 17.57 -11.64 -6.55
N THR A 131 17.48 -12.61 -5.63
CA THR A 131 18.61 -13.47 -5.30
C THR A 131 18.95 -14.44 -6.44
N TYR A 132 17.97 -15.13 -7.01
CA TYR A 132 18.28 -16.21 -7.95
C TYR A 132 18.35 -15.76 -9.40
N LEU A 133 17.46 -14.86 -9.83
CA LEU A 133 17.44 -14.41 -11.23
C LEU A 133 18.38 -13.21 -11.44
N LEU A 134 18.33 -12.18 -10.59
CA LEU A 134 19.06 -10.94 -10.84
C LEU A 134 20.50 -10.95 -10.31
N GLU A 135 20.76 -11.56 -9.15
CA GLU A 135 22.10 -11.64 -8.58
C GLU A 135 22.85 -12.87 -9.08
N GLN A 136 22.27 -14.07 -8.91
CA GLN A 136 22.95 -15.33 -9.25
C GLN A 136 22.84 -15.74 -10.73
N HIS A 137 21.91 -15.16 -11.49
CA HIS A 137 21.71 -15.46 -12.91
C HIS A 137 21.54 -16.96 -13.20
N ILE A 138 20.72 -17.68 -12.42
CA ILE A 138 20.53 -19.12 -12.62
C ILE A 138 20.00 -19.42 -14.03
N ASP A 139 20.49 -20.48 -14.67
CA ASP A 139 20.00 -20.88 -15.99
C ASP A 139 18.65 -21.62 -15.91
N ASN A 140 17.99 -21.83 -17.07
CA ASN A 140 16.70 -22.53 -17.10
C ASN A 140 16.79 -23.98 -16.58
N ALA A 141 17.94 -24.65 -16.71
CA ALA A 141 18.12 -26.01 -16.24
C ALA A 141 18.18 -26.09 -14.70
N THR A 142 18.92 -25.16 -14.09
CA THR A 142 19.02 -24.98 -12.64
C THR A 142 17.68 -24.55 -12.08
N TYR A 143 17.00 -23.61 -12.74
CA TYR A 143 15.66 -23.18 -12.38
C TYR A 143 14.66 -24.33 -12.33
N GLU A 144 14.52 -25.11 -13.41
CA GLU A 144 13.57 -26.25 -13.49
C GLU A 144 13.84 -27.31 -12.40
N LYS A 145 15.09 -27.41 -11.93
CA LYS A 145 15.49 -28.34 -10.87
C LYS A 145 15.17 -27.83 -9.46
N TYR A 146 15.40 -26.53 -9.19
CA TYR A 146 15.44 -26.00 -7.83
C TYR A 146 14.39 -24.93 -7.50
N VAL A 147 13.57 -24.47 -8.46
CA VAL A 147 12.60 -23.38 -8.22
C VAL A 147 11.69 -23.63 -7.00
N PHE A 148 11.08 -24.82 -6.89
CA PHE A 148 10.15 -25.10 -5.80
C PHE A 148 10.86 -25.20 -4.43
N PRO A 149 11.96 -25.96 -4.28
CA PRO A 149 12.73 -25.95 -3.02
C PRO A 149 13.24 -24.57 -2.62
N SER A 150 13.71 -23.76 -3.58
CA SER A 150 14.20 -22.41 -3.31
C SER A 150 13.10 -21.50 -2.77
N ILE A 151 11.91 -21.52 -3.39
CA ILE A 151 10.76 -20.75 -2.90
C ILE A 151 10.33 -21.24 -1.51
N GLN A 152 10.23 -22.55 -1.31
CA GLN A 152 9.86 -23.12 -0.01
C GLN A 152 10.86 -22.72 1.09
N THR A 153 12.15 -22.70 0.78
CA THR A 153 13.20 -22.25 1.71
C THR A 153 13.02 -20.79 2.11
N ILE A 154 12.69 -19.91 1.15
CA ILE A 154 12.38 -18.49 1.43
C ILE A 154 11.16 -18.38 2.34
N ILE A 155 10.09 -19.14 2.06
CA ILE A 155 8.87 -19.14 2.87
C ILE A 155 9.18 -19.60 4.29
N THR A 156 9.87 -20.74 4.46
CA THR A 156 10.28 -21.25 5.78
C THR A 156 11.05 -20.18 6.56
N LYS A 157 12.08 -19.57 5.95
CA LYS A 157 12.89 -18.55 6.61
C LYS A 157 12.04 -17.35 7.07
N LYS A 158 11.18 -16.83 6.20
CA LYS A 158 10.29 -15.71 6.55
C LYS A 158 9.28 -16.07 7.64
N LEU A 159 8.74 -17.29 7.62
CA LEU A 159 7.85 -17.78 8.69
C LEU A 159 8.59 -17.86 10.02
N MET A 160 9.84 -18.34 10.01
CA MET A 160 10.64 -18.44 11.23
C MET A 160 11.00 -17.07 11.82
N GLU A 161 11.36 -16.11 10.96
CA GLU A 161 11.65 -14.73 11.36
C GLU A 161 10.40 -14.02 11.90
N LYS A 162 9.23 -14.27 11.30
CA LYS A 162 7.98 -13.59 11.67
C LYS A 162 7.28 -14.21 12.87
N LEU A 163 7.20 -15.54 12.92
CA LEU A 163 6.38 -16.28 13.87
C LEU A 163 7.26 -16.83 14.97
N ASP A 164 8.04 -17.88 14.69
CA ASP A 164 8.86 -18.52 15.71
C ASP A 164 9.99 -19.41 15.14
N ASN A 165 11.01 -19.69 15.94
CA ASN A 165 12.16 -20.50 15.49
C ASN A 165 11.90 -22.01 15.63
N ASN A 166 10.88 -22.53 14.93
CA ASN A 166 10.59 -23.97 14.85
C ASN A 166 10.76 -24.48 13.42
N SER A 167 11.98 -24.88 13.07
CA SER A 167 12.31 -25.32 11.70
C SER A 167 11.48 -26.51 11.24
N ASP A 168 11.17 -27.44 12.14
CA ASP A 168 10.52 -28.70 11.81
C ASP A 168 9.07 -28.50 11.40
N PHE A 169 8.33 -27.71 12.19
CA PHE A 169 6.97 -27.32 11.85
C PHE A 169 6.93 -26.45 10.60
N PHE A 170 7.76 -25.39 10.55
CA PHE A 170 7.70 -24.42 9.45
C PHE A 170 8.18 -24.98 8.11
N ASN A 171 8.97 -26.07 8.09
CA ASN A 171 9.27 -26.81 6.87
C ASN A 171 8.04 -27.51 6.28
N GLY A 172 7.17 -28.09 7.13
CA GLY A 172 5.92 -28.69 6.67
C GLY A 172 4.88 -27.63 6.31
N PHE A 173 4.74 -26.60 7.17
CA PHE A 173 3.80 -25.51 6.95
C PHE A 173 4.13 -24.66 5.72
N SER A 174 5.42 -24.45 5.40
CA SER A 174 5.81 -23.75 4.18
C SER A 174 5.41 -24.51 2.92
N GLY A 175 5.45 -25.84 2.94
CA GLY A 175 4.95 -26.70 1.86
C GLY A 175 3.45 -26.54 1.64
N TYR A 176 2.67 -26.54 2.72
CA TYR A 176 1.22 -26.29 2.68
C TYR A 176 0.90 -24.88 2.16
N ILE A 177 1.47 -23.84 2.78
CA ILE A 177 1.27 -22.43 2.39
C ILE A 177 1.61 -22.23 0.91
N PHE A 178 2.77 -22.75 0.46
CA PHE A 178 3.18 -22.57 -0.92
C PHE A 178 2.22 -23.22 -1.89
N ARG A 179 1.64 -24.38 -1.54
CA ARG A 179 0.68 -25.08 -2.38
C ARG A 179 -0.61 -24.29 -2.59
N ILE A 180 -1.22 -23.78 -1.51
CA ILE A 180 -2.48 -23.04 -1.61
C ILE A 180 -2.29 -21.68 -2.28
N HIS A 181 -1.11 -21.08 -2.16
CA HIS A 181 -0.75 -19.78 -2.77
C HIS A 181 0.16 -19.91 -4.00
N PHE A 182 0.21 -21.10 -4.60
CA PHE A 182 1.14 -21.41 -5.68
C PHE A 182 0.99 -20.44 -6.86
N LYS A 183 -0.25 -20.22 -7.31
CA LYS A 183 -0.54 -19.30 -8.42
C LYS A 183 -0.22 -17.84 -8.07
N GLU A 184 -0.38 -17.45 -6.81
CA GLU A 184 -0.10 -16.09 -6.35
C GLU A 184 1.40 -15.79 -6.38
N VAL A 185 2.21 -16.68 -5.79
CA VAL A 185 3.68 -16.55 -5.79
C VAL A 185 4.23 -16.49 -7.21
N PHE A 186 3.84 -17.43 -8.08
CA PHE A 186 4.31 -17.42 -9.47
C PHE A 186 3.74 -16.24 -10.28
N GLY A 187 2.55 -15.76 -9.94
CA GLY A 187 1.99 -14.52 -10.50
C GLY A 187 2.88 -13.32 -10.22
N HIS A 188 3.33 -13.17 -8.97
CA HIS A 188 4.27 -12.11 -8.58
C HIS A 188 5.64 -12.26 -9.23
N ILE A 189 6.19 -13.50 -9.30
CA ILE A 189 7.45 -13.76 -10.02
C ILE A 189 7.33 -13.33 -11.49
N ALA A 190 6.24 -13.72 -12.16
CA ALA A 190 5.99 -13.32 -13.54
C ALA A 190 5.92 -11.79 -13.69
N ASP A 191 5.19 -11.10 -12.81
CA ASP A 191 5.07 -9.63 -12.85
C ASP A 191 6.44 -8.95 -12.69
N LEU A 192 7.27 -9.43 -11.75
CA LEU A 192 8.62 -8.93 -11.51
C LEU A 192 9.54 -9.18 -12.72
N MET A 193 9.50 -10.37 -13.31
CA MET A 193 10.25 -10.66 -14.53
C MET A 193 9.80 -9.78 -15.70
N LEU A 194 8.50 -9.55 -15.88
CA LEU A 194 7.99 -8.67 -16.93
C LEU A 194 8.39 -7.20 -16.72
N LYS A 195 8.50 -6.73 -15.47
CA LYS A 195 9.09 -5.41 -15.18
C LYS A 195 10.54 -5.33 -15.63
N GLU A 196 11.32 -6.38 -15.45
CA GLU A 196 12.71 -6.45 -15.93
C GLU A 196 12.80 -6.52 -17.47
N VAL A 197 11.87 -7.21 -18.12
CA VAL A 197 11.71 -7.18 -19.58
C VAL A 197 11.45 -5.76 -20.07
N ALA A 198 10.55 -5.01 -19.42
CA ALA A 198 10.26 -3.62 -19.77
C ALA A 198 11.51 -2.71 -19.65
N ARG A 199 12.42 -3.03 -18.72
CA ARG A 199 13.72 -2.38 -18.52
C ARG A 199 14.79 -2.85 -19.51
N SER A 200 14.46 -3.75 -20.43
CA SER A 200 15.38 -4.37 -21.39
C SER A 200 16.52 -5.17 -20.72
N ASN A 201 16.27 -5.78 -19.55
CA ASN A 201 17.26 -6.62 -18.89
C ASN A 201 17.63 -7.82 -19.79
N GLN A 202 18.88 -7.86 -20.26
CA GLN A 202 19.33 -8.82 -21.28
C GLN A 202 19.21 -10.27 -20.77
N TYR A 203 19.65 -10.54 -19.54
CA TYR A 203 19.58 -11.88 -18.97
C TYR A 203 18.13 -12.38 -18.88
N ILE A 204 17.21 -11.56 -18.36
CA ILE A 204 15.80 -11.95 -18.26
C ILE A 204 15.18 -12.19 -19.64
N ASN A 205 15.55 -11.38 -20.64
CA ASN A 205 15.11 -11.59 -22.01
C ASN A 205 15.60 -12.93 -22.58
N GLU A 206 16.86 -13.30 -22.33
CA GLU A 206 17.43 -14.58 -22.74
C GLU A 206 16.77 -15.76 -22.00
N PHE A 207 16.55 -15.61 -20.69
CA PHE A 207 15.87 -16.60 -19.85
C PHE A 207 14.44 -16.87 -20.33
N ILE A 208 13.68 -15.83 -20.70
CA ILE A 208 12.32 -15.98 -21.24
C ILE A 208 12.35 -16.52 -22.68
N LYS A 209 13.36 -16.17 -23.47
CA LYS A 209 13.53 -16.68 -24.84
C LYS A 209 13.60 -18.20 -24.88
N TYR A 210 14.14 -18.86 -23.85
CA TYR A 210 14.08 -20.31 -23.71
C TYR A 210 12.66 -20.88 -23.88
N TYR A 211 11.65 -20.28 -23.23
CA TYR A 211 10.25 -20.72 -23.30
C TYR A 211 9.53 -20.33 -24.59
N SER A 212 10.17 -19.52 -25.44
CA SER A 212 9.70 -19.28 -26.82
C SER A 212 10.14 -20.40 -27.78
N GLN A 213 11.05 -21.28 -27.36
CA GLN A 213 11.53 -22.40 -28.16
C GLN A 213 10.56 -23.58 -28.04
N ASN A 214 10.21 -24.21 -29.16
CA ASN A 214 9.31 -25.38 -29.14
C ASN A 214 10.03 -26.67 -28.68
N VAL A 215 11.28 -26.85 -29.10
CA VAL A 215 12.09 -28.04 -28.82
C VAL A 215 13.54 -27.62 -28.62
N ILE A 216 14.20 -28.20 -27.62
CA ILE A 216 15.64 -28.07 -27.37
C ILE A 216 16.32 -29.43 -27.47
N ALA A 217 17.60 -29.45 -27.85
CA ALA A 217 18.43 -30.65 -27.83
C ALA A 217 19.47 -30.53 -26.71
N VAL A 218 19.44 -31.45 -25.75
CA VAL A 218 20.40 -31.50 -24.63
C VAL A 218 21.02 -32.89 -24.61
N GLY A 219 22.35 -32.97 -24.83
CA GLY A 219 23.06 -34.25 -24.86
C GLY A 219 22.56 -35.22 -25.94
N GLY A 220 22.14 -34.72 -27.10
CA GLY A 220 21.59 -35.52 -28.20
C GLY A 220 20.12 -35.94 -28.03
N VAL A 221 19.50 -35.65 -26.88
CA VAL A 221 18.08 -35.94 -26.61
C VAL A 221 17.24 -34.69 -26.84
N LYS A 222 16.12 -34.85 -27.55
CA LYS A 222 15.16 -33.76 -27.81
C LYS A 222 14.16 -33.65 -26.65
N TYR A 223 13.91 -32.43 -26.21
CA TYR A 223 12.93 -32.10 -25.19
C TYR A 223 11.97 -31.03 -25.70
N LYS A 224 10.69 -31.19 -25.42
CA LYS A 224 9.66 -30.16 -25.61
C LYS A 224 9.68 -29.23 -24.41
N VAL A 225 9.91 -27.94 -24.66
CA VAL A 225 9.94 -26.91 -23.60
C VAL A 225 8.52 -26.39 -23.37
N PRO A 226 8.16 -25.99 -22.13
CA PRO A 226 6.90 -25.31 -21.87
C PRO A 226 6.79 -24.05 -22.74
N SER A 227 5.72 -23.96 -23.53
CA SER A 227 5.53 -22.83 -24.43
C SER A 227 4.88 -21.66 -23.72
N LEU A 228 5.28 -20.43 -24.07
CA LEU A 228 4.54 -19.20 -23.77
C LEU A 228 3.26 -19.09 -24.62
N GLY A 229 2.33 -20.02 -24.42
CA GLY A 229 1.06 -20.10 -25.15
C GLY A 229 -0.10 -19.47 -24.38
N ALA A 230 -0.88 -18.64 -25.06
CA ALA A 230 -2.21 -18.22 -24.62
C ALA A 230 -3.22 -19.38 -24.76
N GLU A 231 -4.35 -19.27 -24.07
CA GLU A 231 -5.39 -20.32 -24.05
C GLU A 231 -6.06 -20.53 -25.41
N ASN A 232 -6.04 -19.51 -26.27
CA ASN A 232 -6.51 -19.58 -27.65
C ASN A 232 -5.50 -20.20 -28.63
N GLY A 233 -4.37 -20.73 -28.14
CA GLY A 233 -3.32 -21.34 -28.96
C GLY A 233 -2.29 -20.36 -29.54
N LEU A 234 -2.44 -19.05 -29.31
CA LEU A 234 -1.46 -18.05 -29.73
C LEU A 234 -0.16 -18.20 -28.94
N LYS A 235 0.98 -18.24 -29.61
CA LYS A 235 2.30 -18.32 -28.98
C LYS A 235 2.96 -16.95 -28.91
N TRP A 236 3.38 -16.56 -27.72
CA TRP A 236 4.12 -15.34 -27.49
C TRP A 236 5.60 -15.56 -27.79
N ASN A 237 6.15 -14.75 -28.69
CA ASN A 237 7.59 -14.65 -28.90
C ASN A 237 8.17 -13.45 -28.11
N ILE A 238 9.47 -13.46 -27.86
CA ILE A 238 10.13 -12.44 -27.03
C ILE A 238 9.97 -11.01 -27.58
N ILE A 239 9.91 -10.83 -28.91
CA ILE A 239 9.77 -9.50 -29.54
C ILE A 239 8.37 -8.93 -29.27
N SER A 240 7.33 -9.75 -29.42
CA SER A 240 5.96 -9.37 -29.12
C SER A 240 5.76 -9.09 -27.62
N ILE A 241 6.38 -9.91 -26.76
CA ILE A 241 6.37 -9.70 -25.31
C ILE A 241 7.01 -8.36 -24.96
N LEU A 242 8.22 -8.09 -25.47
CA LEU A 242 8.93 -6.83 -25.25
C LEU A 242 8.07 -5.62 -25.64
N SER A 243 7.45 -5.65 -26.82
CA SER A 243 6.61 -4.55 -27.31
C SER A 243 5.44 -4.25 -26.37
N ILE A 244 4.64 -5.27 -26.05
CA ILE A 244 3.42 -5.13 -25.23
C ILE A 244 3.77 -4.76 -23.79
N VAL A 245 4.74 -5.46 -23.19
CA VAL A 245 5.13 -5.29 -21.79
C VAL A 245 5.77 -3.93 -21.56
N LYS A 246 6.64 -3.48 -22.48
CA LYS A 246 7.26 -2.16 -22.38
C LYS A 246 6.24 -1.04 -22.45
N ILE A 247 5.23 -1.17 -23.33
CA ILE A 247 4.13 -0.20 -23.41
C ILE A 247 3.33 -0.23 -22.11
N TYR A 248 2.87 -1.41 -21.68
CA TYR A 248 2.02 -1.55 -20.50
C TYR A 248 2.69 -1.05 -19.22
N VAL A 249 3.91 -1.52 -18.92
CA VAL A 249 4.65 -1.15 -17.71
C VAL A 249 5.03 0.33 -17.72
N LYS A 250 5.39 0.90 -18.88
CA LYS A 250 5.72 2.33 -18.97
C LYS A 250 4.49 3.20 -18.69
N ILE A 251 3.33 2.84 -19.25
CA ILE A 251 2.08 3.55 -19.01
C ILE A 251 1.67 3.43 -17.54
N ASP A 252 1.75 2.23 -16.96
CA ASP A 252 1.43 2.00 -15.55
C ASP A 252 2.29 2.87 -14.61
N ILE A 253 3.61 2.92 -14.83
CA ILE A 253 4.52 3.81 -14.07
C ILE A 253 4.18 5.29 -14.28
N SER A 254 3.81 5.69 -15.50
CA SER A 254 3.43 7.06 -15.82
C SER A 254 2.16 7.49 -15.07
N ILE A 255 1.14 6.62 -15.03
CA ILE A 255 -0.10 6.84 -14.29
C ILE A 255 0.19 7.02 -12.80
N GLN A 256 1.06 6.20 -12.20
CA GLN A 256 1.40 6.34 -10.77
C GLN A 256 2.02 7.71 -10.47
N LYS A 257 2.98 8.15 -11.29
CA LYS A 257 3.59 9.48 -11.16
C LYS A 257 2.58 10.61 -11.34
N LEU A 258 1.70 10.51 -12.32
CA LEU A 258 0.65 11.50 -12.54
C LEU A 258 -0.35 11.55 -11.37
N LYS A 259 -0.62 10.42 -10.70
CA LYS A 259 -1.45 10.38 -9.50
C LYS A 259 -0.74 11.01 -8.29
N GLU A 260 0.55 10.79 -8.13
CA GLU A 260 1.36 11.49 -7.12
C GLU A 260 1.35 13.01 -7.35
N ASP A 261 1.55 13.45 -8.60
CA ASP A 261 1.47 14.87 -8.97
C ASP A 261 0.06 15.46 -8.78
N PHE A 262 -0.99 14.68 -9.11
CA PHE A 262 -2.38 15.06 -8.86
C PHE A 262 -2.59 15.37 -7.37
N HIS A 263 -2.23 14.43 -6.48
CA HIS A 263 -2.40 14.60 -5.04
C HIS A 263 -1.61 15.80 -4.52
N ARG A 264 -0.36 15.98 -4.97
CA ARG A 264 0.46 17.13 -4.60
C ARG A 264 -0.19 18.47 -4.97
N ILE A 265 -0.74 18.58 -6.18
CA ILE A 265 -1.38 19.82 -6.65
C ILE A 265 -2.74 20.04 -5.96
N ASP A 266 -3.51 18.97 -5.75
CA ASP A 266 -4.79 19.01 -5.05
C ASP A 266 -4.62 19.50 -3.60
N ASP A 267 -3.61 18.99 -2.88
CA ASP A 267 -3.25 19.44 -1.54
C ASP A 267 -2.79 20.91 -1.54
N GLU A 268 -2.01 21.34 -2.54
CA GLU A 268 -1.57 22.73 -2.67
C GLU A 268 -2.73 23.68 -2.94
N LEU A 269 -3.67 23.29 -3.82
CA LEU A 269 -4.89 24.05 -4.08
C LEU A 269 -5.77 24.14 -2.83
N PHE A 270 -5.96 23.04 -2.12
CA PHE A 270 -6.70 23.00 -0.87
C PHE A 270 -6.09 23.95 0.17
N GLY A 271 -4.76 23.94 0.32
CA GLY A 271 -4.05 24.84 1.22
C GLY A 271 -4.14 26.33 0.89
N MET A 272 -4.60 26.69 -0.33
CA MET A 272 -4.81 28.08 -0.73
C MET A 272 -6.22 28.62 -0.40
N HIS A 273 -7.13 27.78 0.11
CA HIS A 273 -8.49 28.21 0.45
C HIS A 273 -8.50 29.17 1.65
N ILE A 274 -9.44 30.12 1.64
CA ILE A 274 -9.64 31.12 2.68
C ILE A 274 -11.12 31.12 3.04
N ASP A 275 -11.44 30.82 4.30
CA ASP A 275 -12.82 30.74 4.79
C ASP A 275 -13.70 29.82 3.92
N ASP A 276 -13.18 28.63 3.58
CA ASP A 276 -13.81 27.63 2.71
C ASP A 276 -14.07 28.08 1.26
N LEU A 277 -13.49 29.21 0.83
CA LEU A 277 -13.58 29.73 -0.53
C LEU A 277 -12.25 29.60 -1.26
N THR A 278 -12.33 29.39 -2.57
CA THR A 278 -11.14 29.48 -3.43
C THR A 278 -10.61 30.93 -3.45
N PRO A 279 -9.31 31.16 -3.72
CA PRO A 279 -8.75 32.50 -3.87
C PRO A 279 -9.51 33.40 -4.84
N THR A 280 -10.07 32.84 -5.93
CA THR A 280 -10.84 33.57 -6.93
C THR A 280 -12.23 33.95 -6.41
N GLU A 281 -12.91 33.05 -5.70
CA GLU A 281 -14.20 33.32 -5.06
C GLU A 281 -14.08 34.32 -3.91
N TYR A 282 -13.09 34.16 -3.04
CA TYR A 282 -12.79 35.07 -1.94
C TYR A 282 -12.52 36.50 -2.47
N GLN A 283 -11.67 36.61 -3.49
CA GLN A 283 -11.41 37.90 -4.14
C GLN A 283 -12.69 38.51 -4.74
N SER A 284 -13.51 37.70 -5.40
CA SER A 284 -14.78 38.14 -6.00
C SER A 284 -15.76 38.68 -4.95
N LEU A 285 -15.84 38.02 -3.78
CA LEU A 285 -16.63 38.46 -2.64
C LEU A 285 -16.18 39.83 -2.12
N LEU A 286 -14.87 39.98 -1.85
CA LEU A 286 -14.31 41.25 -1.37
C LEU A 286 -14.55 42.40 -2.35
N LEU A 287 -14.43 42.14 -3.66
CA LEU A 287 -14.69 43.15 -4.70
C LEU A 287 -16.17 43.56 -4.74
N LYS A 288 -17.11 42.62 -4.58
CA LYS A 288 -18.55 42.92 -4.51
C LYS A 288 -18.90 43.75 -3.27
N GLU A 289 -18.36 43.41 -2.11
CA GLU A 289 -18.58 44.18 -0.88
C GLU A 289 -18.01 45.59 -0.99
N LYS A 290 -16.80 45.71 -1.53
CA LYS A 290 -16.15 47.00 -1.79
C LYS A 290 -16.98 47.89 -2.72
N ALA A 291 -17.51 47.34 -3.82
CA ALA A 291 -18.38 48.08 -4.73
C ALA A 291 -19.67 48.57 -4.05
N THR A 292 -20.23 47.77 -3.13
CA THR A 292 -21.39 48.16 -2.32
C THR A 292 -21.07 49.31 -1.37
N LEU A 293 -19.91 49.27 -0.71
CA LEU A 293 -19.45 50.38 0.14
C LEU A 293 -19.19 51.65 -0.67
N GLU A 294 -18.61 51.54 -1.87
CA GLU A 294 -18.38 52.67 -2.77
C GLU A 294 -19.70 53.36 -3.16
N HIS A 295 -20.73 52.58 -3.46
CA HIS A 295 -22.07 53.10 -3.73
C HIS A 295 -22.70 53.79 -2.51
N ASN A 296 -22.56 53.20 -1.33
CA ASN A 296 -23.09 53.78 -0.09
C ASN A 296 -22.36 55.08 0.31
N ILE A 297 -21.04 55.13 0.13
CA ILE A 297 -20.24 56.34 0.34
C ILE A 297 -20.69 57.44 -0.63
N ALA A 298 -20.85 57.11 -1.93
CA ALA A 298 -21.31 58.09 -2.92
C ALA A 298 -22.71 58.63 -2.57
N LYS A 299 -23.66 57.76 -2.17
CA LYS A 299 -24.99 58.17 -1.71
C LYS A 299 -24.93 59.04 -0.45
N GLY A 300 -24.10 58.68 0.52
CA GLY A 300 -23.94 59.45 1.76
C GLY A 300 -23.33 60.83 1.50
N MET A 301 -22.38 60.94 0.57
CA MET A 301 -21.83 62.24 0.15
C MET A 301 -22.90 63.15 -0.45
N VAL A 302 -23.77 62.62 -1.33
CA VAL A 302 -24.91 63.37 -1.87
C VAL A 302 -25.87 63.86 -0.77
N LYS A 303 -26.07 63.08 0.30
CA LYS A 303 -26.88 63.52 1.45
C LYS A 303 -26.21 64.65 2.21
N VAL A 304 -24.91 64.54 2.49
CA VAL A 304 -24.14 65.60 3.16
C VAL A 304 -24.19 66.91 2.38
N ASP A 305 -24.06 66.84 1.06
CA ASP A 305 -24.13 68.03 0.20
C ASP A 305 -25.52 68.68 0.27
N LYS A 306 -26.60 67.88 0.23
CA LYS A 306 -27.97 68.39 0.42
C LYS A 306 -28.19 69.04 1.78
N CYS A 307 -27.69 68.45 2.86
CA CYS A 307 -27.79 69.04 4.20
C CYS A 307 -26.97 70.33 4.31
N ARG A 308 -25.84 70.43 3.61
CA ARG A 308 -25.05 71.67 3.51
C ARG A 308 -25.79 72.77 2.77
N ASP A 309 -26.36 72.46 1.59
CA ASP A 309 -27.16 73.41 0.82
C ASP A 309 -28.35 73.92 1.66
N ALA A 310 -29.00 73.02 2.41
CA ALA A 310 -30.08 73.39 3.33
C ALA A 310 -29.61 74.27 4.50
N LEU A 311 -28.43 73.96 5.08
CA LEU A 311 -27.84 74.73 6.17
C LEU A 311 -27.52 76.17 5.74
N ASP A 312 -27.02 76.35 4.53
CA ASP A 312 -26.71 77.67 3.96
C ASP A 312 -27.98 78.53 3.77
N LEU A 313 -29.12 77.89 3.51
CA LEU A 313 -30.42 78.54 3.35
C LEU A 313 -31.19 78.74 4.68
N ALA A 314 -30.82 78.02 5.74
CA ALA A 314 -31.52 78.04 7.03
C ALA A 314 -31.38 79.40 7.73
N LYS A 315 -32.52 79.94 8.21
CA LYS A 315 -32.60 81.27 8.88
C LYS A 315 -32.74 81.15 10.39
N GLU A 316 -33.26 80.04 10.89
CA GLU A 316 -33.49 79.83 12.32
C GLU A 316 -32.28 79.19 13.01
N SER A 317 -32.00 79.63 14.24
CA SER A 317 -30.87 79.10 15.03
C SER A 317 -31.04 77.63 15.40
N ASN A 318 -32.28 77.15 15.58
CA ASN A 318 -32.52 75.74 15.93
C ASN A 318 -32.35 74.83 14.71
N GLU A 319 -32.94 75.20 13.56
CA GLU A 319 -32.78 74.50 12.29
C GLU A 319 -31.30 74.35 11.89
N ARG A 320 -30.50 75.41 12.06
CA ARG A 320 -29.05 75.35 11.85
C ARG A 320 -28.32 74.37 12.77
N LYS A 321 -28.71 74.28 14.04
CA LYS A 321 -28.12 73.33 15.00
C LYS A 321 -28.46 71.89 14.63
N GLU A 322 -29.70 71.62 14.22
CA GLU A 322 -30.16 70.30 13.79
C GLU A 322 -29.42 69.84 12.53
N LEU A 323 -29.35 70.69 11.50
CA LEU A 323 -28.61 70.39 10.25
C LEU A 323 -27.11 70.22 10.51
N THR A 324 -26.52 71.00 11.41
CA THR A 324 -25.12 70.82 11.80
C THR A 324 -24.88 69.46 12.47
N LYS A 325 -25.82 69.02 13.33
CA LYS A 325 -25.75 67.70 13.96
C LYS A 325 -25.89 66.60 12.91
N GLU A 326 -26.88 66.68 12.03
CA GLU A 326 -27.09 65.70 10.95
C GLU A 326 -25.89 65.58 10.01
N ILE A 327 -25.25 66.70 9.65
CA ILE A 327 -24.01 66.70 8.85
C ILE A 327 -22.88 65.98 9.60
N ASN A 328 -22.74 66.19 10.91
CA ASN A 328 -21.70 65.53 11.70
C ASN A 328 -21.96 64.03 11.82
N ASP A 329 -23.21 63.63 12.06
CA ASP A 329 -23.64 62.22 12.13
C ASP A 329 -23.37 61.52 10.79
N LEU A 330 -23.77 62.13 9.66
CA LEU A 330 -23.49 61.60 8.32
C LEU A 330 -22.00 61.53 7.99
N LYS A 331 -21.20 62.50 8.45
CA LYS A 331 -19.73 62.46 8.27
C LYS A 331 -19.10 61.31 9.05
N GLN A 332 -19.60 61.04 10.26
CA GLN A 332 -19.14 59.91 11.06
C GLN A 332 -19.48 58.59 10.37
N GLU A 333 -20.72 58.41 9.91
CA GLU A 333 -21.13 57.21 9.14
C GLU A 333 -20.27 57.01 7.89
N LEU A 334 -20.01 58.10 7.13
CA LEU A 334 -19.13 58.05 5.96
C LEU A 334 -17.70 57.67 6.31
N GLN A 335 -17.19 58.10 7.47
CA GLN A 335 -15.86 57.73 7.94
C GLN A 335 -15.81 56.24 8.26
N GLU A 336 -16.80 55.71 8.98
CA GLU A 336 -16.90 54.27 9.28
C GLU A 336 -16.95 53.42 7.99
N LEU A 337 -17.71 53.86 6.98
CA LEU A 337 -17.76 53.19 5.66
C LEU A 337 -16.41 53.23 4.93
N ARG A 338 -15.66 54.33 5.04
CA ARG A 338 -14.31 54.46 4.45
C ARG A 338 -13.29 53.59 5.17
N ASP A 339 -13.37 53.51 6.49
CA ASP A 339 -12.49 52.67 7.30
C ASP A 339 -12.73 51.19 6.95
N LYS A 340 -13.99 50.76 6.88
CA LYS A 340 -14.36 49.41 6.43
C LYS A 340 -13.91 49.11 5.00
N LYS A 341 -14.00 50.09 4.08
CA LYS A 341 -13.48 49.94 2.71
C LYS A 341 -11.96 49.76 2.68
N THR A 342 -11.26 50.48 3.54
CA THR A 342 -9.79 50.39 3.67
C THR A 342 -9.40 49.03 4.22
N GLU A 343 -10.13 48.53 5.23
CA GLU A 343 -9.97 47.19 5.77
C GLU A 343 -10.17 46.12 4.68
N LEU A 344 -11.26 46.16 3.91
CA LEU A 344 -11.49 45.22 2.81
C LEU A 344 -10.38 45.28 1.75
N THR A 345 -9.88 46.48 1.45
CA THR A 345 -8.81 46.65 0.46
C THR A 345 -7.50 46.00 0.95
N SER A 346 -7.24 46.02 2.26
CA SER A 346 -6.07 45.35 2.84
C SER A 346 -6.14 43.81 2.78
N LYS A 347 -7.35 43.25 2.71
CA LYS A 347 -7.60 41.81 2.59
C LYS A 347 -7.56 41.29 1.15
N LEU A 348 -7.53 42.18 0.15
CA LEU A 348 -7.47 41.77 -1.26
C LEU A 348 -6.18 40.98 -1.54
N LEU A 349 -6.35 39.85 -2.19
CA LEU A 349 -5.23 39.01 -2.61
C LEU A 349 -4.43 39.72 -3.69
N ASN A 350 -3.11 39.53 -3.63
CA ASN A 350 -2.23 40.02 -4.68
C ASN A 350 -2.46 39.22 -5.98
N LYS A 351 -2.13 39.85 -7.12
CA LYS A 351 -2.31 39.25 -8.45
C LYS A 351 -1.52 37.94 -8.63
N HIS A 352 -0.39 37.80 -7.93
CA HIS A 352 0.47 36.63 -8.04
C HIS A 352 -0.19 35.39 -7.40
N THR A 353 -0.82 35.53 -6.24
CA THR A 353 -1.56 34.44 -5.56
C THR A 353 -2.69 33.91 -6.44
N ILE A 354 -3.48 34.82 -7.04
CA ILE A 354 -4.57 34.44 -7.95
C ILE A 354 -4.02 33.76 -9.21
N ALA A 355 -2.96 34.30 -9.81
CA ALA A 355 -2.35 33.72 -10.99
C ALA A 355 -1.78 32.31 -10.71
N LYS A 356 -1.13 32.12 -9.57
CA LYS A 356 -0.61 30.83 -9.12
C LYS A 356 -1.73 29.81 -8.96
N TYR A 357 -2.82 30.19 -8.28
CA TYR A 357 -3.99 29.33 -8.10
C TYR A 357 -4.57 28.87 -9.46
N MET A 358 -4.78 29.81 -10.39
CA MET A 358 -5.29 29.50 -11.72
C MET A 358 -4.33 28.63 -12.56
N GLU A 359 -3.02 28.76 -12.36
CA GLU A 359 -2.02 27.92 -13.02
C GLU A 359 -2.06 26.49 -12.50
N LEU A 360 -2.15 26.32 -11.18
CA LEU A 360 -2.30 25.02 -10.53
C LEU A 360 -3.62 24.33 -10.93
N GLU A 361 -4.74 25.05 -11.01
CA GLU A 361 -6.01 24.48 -11.50
C GLU A 361 -5.88 23.96 -12.94
N LYS A 362 -5.25 24.73 -13.84
CA LYS A 362 -5.00 24.31 -15.22
C LYS A 362 -4.08 23.11 -15.30
N GLU A 363 -3.06 23.06 -14.45
CA GLU A 363 -2.16 21.92 -14.38
C GLU A 363 -2.89 20.67 -13.87
N LEU A 364 -3.72 20.79 -12.85
CA LEU A 364 -4.55 19.70 -12.33
C LEU A 364 -5.49 19.16 -13.43
N GLU A 365 -6.18 20.03 -14.15
CA GLU A 365 -7.02 19.64 -15.30
C GLU A 365 -6.21 18.90 -16.37
N ARG A 366 -4.99 19.38 -16.67
CA ARG A 366 -4.10 18.72 -17.64
C ARG A 366 -3.75 17.30 -17.16
N ILE A 367 -3.39 17.15 -15.89
CA ILE A 367 -3.06 15.85 -15.29
C ILE A 367 -4.26 14.90 -15.35
N ILE A 368 -5.47 15.37 -14.98
CA ILE A 368 -6.70 14.56 -15.05
C ILE A 368 -6.93 14.02 -16.47
N ARG A 369 -6.73 14.86 -17.50
CA ARG A 369 -6.89 14.45 -18.90
C ARG A 369 -5.80 13.45 -19.32
N LEU A 370 -4.56 13.64 -18.89
CA LEU A 370 -3.46 12.72 -19.16
C LEU A 370 -3.68 11.36 -18.51
N VAL A 371 -4.06 11.32 -17.23
CA VAL A 371 -4.40 10.07 -16.52
C VAL A 371 -5.49 9.31 -17.25
N LYS A 372 -6.59 9.97 -17.62
CA LYS A 372 -7.69 9.33 -18.38
C LYS A 372 -7.23 8.77 -19.73
N SER A 373 -6.36 9.50 -20.43
CA SER A 373 -5.79 9.05 -21.71
C SER A 373 -4.89 7.82 -21.52
N GLU A 374 -4.01 7.85 -20.53
CA GLU A 374 -3.10 6.75 -20.22
C GLU A 374 -3.84 5.50 -19.70
N GLU A 375 -4.84 5.67 -18.85
CA GLU A 375 -5.70 4.56 -18.38
C GLU A 375 -6.42 3.87 -19.55
N LYS A 376 -6.88 4.64 -20.55
CA LYS A 376 -7.44 4.07 -21.78
C LYS A 376 -6.40 3.28 -22.58
N MET A 377 -5.17 3.78 -22.69
CA MET A 377 -4.08 3.05 -23.34
C MET A 377 -3.70 1.78 -22.58
N LEU A 378 -3.72 1.82 -21.25
CA LEU A 378 -3.45 0.67 -20.38
C LEU A 378 -4.51 -0.41 -20.58
N GLU A 379 -5.79 -0.05 -20.56
CA GLU A 379 -6.91 -0.99 -20.74
C GLU A 379 -6.86 -1.67 -22.11
N ASN A 380 -6.50 -0.95 -23.17
CA ASN A 380 -6.31 -1.51 -24.51
C ASN A 380 -5.20 -2.60 -24.56
N ASN A 381 -4.20 -2.53 -23.69
CA ASN A 381 -3.08 -3.47 -23.64
C ASN A 381 -3.21 -4.54 -22.54
N LYS A 382 -4.15 -4.36 -21.62
CA LYS A 382 -4.32 -5.20 -20.42
C LYS A 382 -4.60 -6.65 -20.73
N ALA A 383 -5.50 -6.92 -21.68
CA ALA A 383 -5.81 -8.31 -22.08
C ALA A 383 -4.57 -9.05 -22.61
N ALA A 384 -3.76 -8.37 -23.44
CA ALA A 384 -2.53 -8.93 -23.98
C ALA A 384 -1.47 -9.13 -22.88
N TYR A 385 -1.29 -8.14 -22.00
CA TYR A 385 -0.40 -8.24 -20.84
C TYR A 385 -0.78 -9.41 -19.91
N LEU A 386 -2.05 -9.53 -19.52
CA LEU A 386 -2.54 -10.62 -18.68
C LEU A 386 -2.40 -11.99 -19.35
N SER A 387 -2.56 -12.05 -20.67
CA SER A 387 -2.30 -13.27 -21.45
C SER A 387 -0.83 -13.67 -21.40
N ILE A 388 0.10 -12.73 -21.59
CA ILE A 388 1.55 -12.95 -21.47
C ILE A 388 1.90 -13.41 -20.05
N ARG A 389 1.40 -12.70 -19.02
CA ARG A 389 1.61 -13.04 -17.61
C ARG A 389 1.15 -14.47 -17.32
N SER A 390 -0.06 -14.82 -17.75
CA SER A 390 -0.62 -16.16 -17.52
C SER A 390 0.17 -17.25 -18.25
N ALA A 391 0.61 -16.98 -19.48
CA ALA A 391 1.47 -17.88 -20.24
C ALA A 391 2.84 -18.08 -19.56
N LEU A 392 3.41 -17.01 -19.02
CA LEU A 392 4.67 -17.07 -18.28
C LEU A 392 4.51 -17.88 -16.98
N VAL A 393 3.45 -17.66 -16.20
CA VAL A 393 3.15 -18.48 -15.01
C VAL A 393 3.07 -19.97 -15.37
N LYS A 394 2.34 -20.32 -16.45
CA LYS A 394 2.25 -21.71 -16.93
C LYS A 394 3.63 -22.26 -17.32
N ALA A 395 4.45 -21.47 -18.01
CA ALA A 395 5.79 -21.91 -18.43
C ALA A 395 6.75 -22.11 -17.24
N LEU A 396 6.77 -21.18 -16.28
CA LEU A 396 7.62 -21.21 -15.09
C LEU A 396 7.27 -22.36 -14.14
N THR A 397 6.01 -22.77 -14.11
CA THR A 397 5.53 -23.87 -13.25
C THR A 397 5.65 -25.25 -13.90
N SER A 398 6.03 -25.30 -15.19
CA SER A 398 6.11 -26.51 -15.98
C SER A 398 7.54 -26.99 -16.17
N LYS A 399 7.74 -28.30 -16.35
CA LYS A 399 9.02 -28.90 -16.71
C LYS A 399 9.05 -29.27 -18.19
N LYS A 400 10.24 -29.21 -18.81
CA LYS A 400 10.45 -29.79 -20.14
C LYS A 400 10.13 -31.28 -20.15
N GLN A 401 9.58 -31.75 -21.26
CA GLN A 401 9.19 -33.14 -21.47
C GLN A 401 10.10 -33.79 -22.50
N LYS A 402 10.63 -34.97 -22.20
CA LYS A 402 11.43 -35.75 -23.15
C LYS A 402 10.53 -36.18 -24.32
N LEU A 403 11.01 -35.99 -25.55
CA LEU A 403 10.34 -36.43 -26.78
C LEU A 403 10.74 -37.84 -27.19
#